data_AF-A0A2M7SST5-F1
#
_entry.id   AF-A0A2M7SST5-F1
#
_cell.length_a   1.000
_cell.length_b   1.000
_cell.length_c   1.000
_cell.angle_alpha   90.00
_cell.angle_beta   90.00
_cell.angle_gamma   90.00
#
_symmetry.space_group_name_H-M   'P 1'
#
loop_
_entity.id
_entity.type
_entity.pdbx_description
1 polymer ?
#
loop_
_entity_poly.entity_id
_entity_poly.type
_entity_poly.pdbx_seq_one_letter_code
_entity_poly.pdbx_strand_id
1 'polypeptide(L)'
;HPRAGEEYFKLQLGPLEKLSQPVVAEKWRRLTFLYTTGEYLLKSSTLNDLVVNGDERQLLWKSLRERAENEQLYKVDLPEADLPPDILLTLLGLKEKTGHYDSSGGDW
;
A
#
# COMPACT_ATOMS: atom_id res chain seq x y z
N HIS A 1 3.84 10.79 18.01
CA HIS A 1 4.51 10.98 16.71
C HIS A 1 4.24 12.42 16.25
N PRO A 2 5.18 13.13 15.60
CA PRO A 2 5.00 14.53 15.21
C PRO A 2 3.76 14.85 14.37
N ARG A 3 3.21 13.84 13.66
CA ARG A 3 2.02 13.96 12.80
C ARG A 3 0.75 13.25 13.34
N ALA A 4 0.73 12.86 14.62
CA ALA A 4 -0.30 11.97 15.17
C ALA A 4 -1.75 12.51 15.14
N GLY A 5 -1.94 13.82 14.93
CA GLY A 5 -3.27 14.44 14.80
C GLY A 5 -3.69 14.74 13.37
N GLU A 6 -2.90 14.34 12.38
CA GLU A 6 -3.26 14.50 10.97
C GLU A 6 -4.11 13.33 10.48
N GLU A 7 -4.76 13.49 9.34
CA GLU A 7 -5.51 12.40 8.72
C GLU A 7 -4.57 11.26 8.30
N TYR A 8 -5.00 10.03 8.59
CA TYR A 8 -4.25 8.82 8.27
C TYR A 8 -5.04 7.94 7.32
N PHE A 9 -4.42 7.59 6.19
CA PHE A 9 -4.96 6.56 5.32
C PHE A 9 -4.68 5.18 5.90
N LYS A 10 -5.74 4.41 6.14
CA LYS A 10 -5.62 2.99 6.49
C LYS A 10 -5.55 2.18 5.20
N LEU A 11 -4.36 1.68 4.88
CA LEU A 11 -4.18 0.71 3.80
C LEU A 11 -4.38 -0.70 4.35
N GLN A 12 -5.31 -1.45 3.78
CA GLN A 12 -5.50 -2.86 4.10
C GLN A 12 -5.27 -3.72 2.88
N LEU A 13 -4.34 -4.65 3.02
CA LEU A 13 -4.05 -5.67 2.02
C LEU A 13 -4.86 -6.92 2.36
N GLY A 14 -5.30 -7.62 1.31
CA GLY A 14 -5.91 -8.92 1.43
C GLY A 14 -4.92 -10.01 1.86
N PRO A 15 -5.36 -11.28 1.89
CA PRO A 15 -4.47 -12.41 2.11
C PRO A 15 -3.39 -12.48 1.02
N LEU A 16 -2.26 -13.11 1.34
CA LEU A 16 -1.21 -13.37 0.36
C LEU A 16 -1.71 -14.33 -0.72
N GLU A 17 -1.61 -13.91 -1.98
CA GLU A 17 -1.90 -14.75 -3.13
C GLU A 17 -0.63 -15.39 -3.68
N LYS A 18 -0.73 -16.65 -4.08
CA LYS A 18 0.36 -17.34 -4.78
C LYS A 18 0.33 -16.96 -6.24
N LEU A 19 1.48 -16.57 -6.77
CA LEU A 19 1.66 -16.43 -8.21
C LEU A 19 1.52 -17.79 -8.89
N SER A 20 0.97 -17.80 -10.11
CA SER A 20 0.86 -19.00 -10.93
C SER A 20 2.22 -19.60 -11.27
N GLN A 21 3.24 -18.75 -11.41
CA GLN A 21 4.64 -19.11 -11.62
C GLN A 21 5.51 -18.46 -10.54
N PRO A 22 6.39 -19.23 -9.88
CA PRO A 22 7.29 -18.66 -8.87
C PRO A 22 8.40 -17.84 -9.53
N VAL A 23 8.80 -16.73 -8.89
CA VAL A 23 9.95 -15.92 -9.31
C VAL A 23 11.23 -16.46 -8.67
N VAL A 24 12.18 -16.91 -9.49
CA VAL A 24 13.40 -17.59 -9.03
C VAL A 24 14.54 -16.60 -8.77
N ALA A 25 15.28 -16.80 -7.67
CA ALA A 25 16.35 -15.88 -7.26
C ALA A 25 17.68 -16.03 -8.04
N GLU A 26 17.90 -17.18 -8.69
CA GLU A 26 19.15 -17.51 -9.36
C GLU A 26 20.40 -17.23 -8.51
N LYS A 27 21.22 -16.24 -8.90
CA LYS A 27 22.48 -15.85 -8.23
C LYS A 27 22.27 -14.83 -7.09
N TRP A 28 21.07 -14.28 -6.94
CA TRP A 28 20.80 -13.26 -5.93
C TRP A 28 20.72 -13.89 -4.55
N ARG A 29 21.54 -13.37 -3.62
CA ARG A 29 21.57 -13.85 -2.23
C ARG A 29 20.70 -13.02 -1.30
N ARG A 30 20.54 -11.72 -1.57
CA ARG A 30 19.78 -10.77 -0.74
C ARG A 30 19.24 -9.64 -1.61
N LEU A 31 17.98 -9.28 -1.38
CA LEU A 31 17.32 -8.13 -1.95
C LEU A 31 16.71 -7.34 -0.79
N THR A 32 16.96 -6.03 -0.73
CA THR A 32 16.40 -5.17 0.34
C THR A 32 15.24 -4.34 -0.21
N PHE A 33 15.44 -3.66 -1.33
CA PHE A 33 14.43 -2.83 -1.99
C PHE A 33 14.63 -2.90 -3.50
N LEU A 34 13.52 -2.99 -4.25
CA LEU A 34 13.50 -2.78 -5.70
C LEU A 34 12.25 -1.99 -6.09
N TYR A 35 12.33 -1.37 -7.26
CA TYR A 35 11.20 -0.72 -7.89
C TYR A 35 10.70 -1.60 -9.04
N THR A 36 9.41 -1.93 -9.00
CA THR A 36 8.72 -2.77 -9.99
C THR A 36 7.30 -2.29 -10.21
N THR A 37 6.63 -2.84 -11.21
CA THR A 37 5.19 -2.64 -11.46
C THR A 37 4.47 -3.98 -11.34
N GLY A 38 3.14 -3.95 -11.24
CA GLY A 38 2.34 -5.18 -11.25
C GLY A 38 2.53 -5.99 -12.53
N GLU A 39 2.75 -5.33 -13.67
CA GLU A 39 3.01 -6.01 -14.93
C GLU A 39 4.34 -6.78 -14.92
N TYR A 40 5.41 -6.17 -14.41
CA TYR A 40 6.68 -6.84 -14.22
C TYR A 40 6.54 -8.03 -13.27
N LEU A 41 5.86 -7.86 -12.12
CA LEU A 41 5.61 -8.92 -11.15
C LEU A 41 4.89 -10.13 -11.77
N LEU A 42 3.85 -9.90 -12.57
CA LEU A 42 3.03 -10.97 -13.15
C LEU A 42 3.71 -11.69 -14.33
N LYS A 43 4.70 -11.07 -14.97
CA LYS A 43 5.44 -11.65 -16.12
C LYS A 43 6.82 -12.22 -15.76
N SER A 44 7.32 -11.95 -14.57
CA SER A 44 8.69 -12.31 -14.17
C SER A 44 8.86 -13.81 -13.95
N SER A 45 9.94 -14.38 -14.48
CA SER A 45 10.38 -15.73 -14.16
C SER A 45 11.54 -15.73 -13.15
N THR A 46 12.33 -14.65 -13.14
CA THR A 46 13.51 -14.48 -12.28
C THR A 46 13.50 -13.13 -11.57
N LEU A 47 14.28 -12.98 -10.50
CA LEU A 47 14.40 -11.69 -9.80
C LEU A 47 14.97 -10.57 -10.68
N ASN A 48 15.75 -10.89 -11.72
CA ASN A 48 16.28 -9.88 -12.64
C ASN A 48 15.15 -9.25 -13.47
N ASP A 49 14.10 -10.02 -13.77
CA ASP A 49 12.96 -9.58 -14.57
C ASP A 49 12.08 -8.58 -13.82
N LEU A 50 12.18 -8.50 -12.49
CA LEU A 50 11.39 -7.57 -11.68
C LEU A 50 11.88 -6.12 -11.76
N VAL A 51 13.12 -5.90 -12.19
CA VAL A 51 13.77 -4.59 -12.10
C VAL A 51 13.39 -3.72 -13.30
N VAL A 52 12.79 -2.56 -13.02
CA VAL A 52 12.53 -1.56 -14.06
C VAL A 52 13.87 -0.94 -14.54
N ASN A 53 14.11 -1.04 -15.84
CA ASN A 53 15.34 -0.59 -16.50
C ASN A 53 15.29 0.90 -16.89
N GLY A 54 16.43 1.42 -17.36
CA GLY A 54 16.79 2.85 -17.41
C GLY A 54 15.69 3.85 -17.80
N ASP A 55 15.10 3.71 -18.98
CA ASP A 55 14.17 4.71 -19.51
C ASP A 55 12.83 4.68 -18.78
N GLU A 56 12.30 3.49 -18.50
CA GLU A 56 11.07 3.32 -17.72
C GLU A 56 11.26 3.73 -16.25
N ARG A 57 12.48 3.61 -15.72
CA ARG A 57 12.80 4.02 -14.35
C ARG A 57 12.65 5.53 -14.18
N GLN A 58 13.11 6.31 -15.16
CA GLN A 58 12.95 7.76 -15.10
C GLN A 58 11.47 8.17 -15.13
N LEU A 59 10.67 7.51 -15.98
CA LEU A 59 9.24 7.72 -16.04
C LEU A 59 8.55 7.34 -14.73
N LEU A 60 8.86 6.16 -14.17
CA LEU A 60 8.32 5.70 -12.89
C LEU A 60 8.64 6.69 -11.76
N TRP A 61 9.90 7.14 -11.65
CA TRP A 61 10.31 8.11 -10.65
C TRP A 61 9.65 9.46 -10.83
N LYS A 62 9.49 9.91 -12.08
CA LYS A 62 8.76 11.14 -12.40
C LYS A 62 7.30 11.03 -11.95
N SER A 63 6.60 9.96 -12.30
CA SER A 63 5.21 9.74 -11.91
C SER A 63 5.02 9.59 -10.39
N LEU A 64 5.95 8.93 -9.70
CA LEU A 64 5.92 8.82 -8.24
C LEU A 64 6.12 10.18 -7.57
N ARG A 65 7.08 10.97 -8.07
CA ARG A 65 7.38 12.31 -7.54
C ARG A 65 6.25 13.29 -7.81
N GLU A 66 5.70 13.30 -9.02
CA GLU A 66 4.53 14.10 -9.37
C GLU A 66 3.32 13.75 -8.50
N ARG A 67 3.09 12.47 -8.18
CA ARG A 67 2.02 12.09 -7.22
C ARG A 67 2.29 12.60 -5.81
N ALA A 68 3.51 12.47 -5.32
CA ALA A 68 3.89 12.95 -3.99
C ALA A 68 3.81 14.48 -3.88
N GLU A 69 4.21 15.20 -4.93
CA GLU A 69 4.09 16.67 -5.01
C GLU A 69 2.62 17.09 -5.09
N ASN A 70 1.79 16.31 -5.78
CA ASN A 70 0.35 16.50 -5.86
C ASN A 70 -0.44 15.94 -4.66
N GLU A 71 0.20 15.36 -3.62
CA GLU A 71 -0.50 14.97 -2.37
C GLU A 71 -1.20 16.17 -1.73
N GLN A 72 -0.66 17.38 -1.92
CA GLN A 72 -1.26 18.65 -1.49
C GLN A 72 -2.61 18.97 -2.18
N LEU A 73 -2.95 18.30 -3.28
CA LEU A 73 -4.21 18.48 -4.02
C LEU A 73 -5.32 17.49 -3.60
N TYR A 74 -5.01 16.44 -2.83
CA TYR A 74 -6.03 15.63 -2.18
C TYR A 74 -6.63 16.39 -0.99
N LYS A 75 -7.34 17.48 -1.28
CA LYS A 75 -8.25 18.10 -0.31
C LYS A 75 -9.47 17.21 -0.19
N VAL A 76 -9.54 16.47 0.90
CA VAL A 76 -10.71 15.69 1.29
C VAL A 76 -11.69 16.65 1.96
N ASP A 77 -12.20 17.65 1.23
CA ASP A 77 -13.41 18.40 1.64
C ASP A 77 -14.65 17.50 1.41
N LEU A 78 -14.60 16.26 1.91
CA LEU A 78 -15.77 15.40 1.95
C LEU A 78 -16.53 15.71 3.24
N PRO A 79 -17.87 15.79 3.19
CA PRO A 79 -18.66 15.87 4.41
C PRO A 79 -18.33 14.68 5.31
N GLU A 80 -18.32 14.92 6.62
CA GLU A 80 -18.14 13.88 7.64
C GLU A 80 -19.16 12.76 7.36
N ALA A 81 -18.68 11.66 6.79
CA ALA A 81 -19.52 10.53 6.47
C ALA A 81 -19.67 9.71 7.76
N ASP A 82 -20.76 9.95 8.49
CA ASP A 82 -21.14 9.15 9.66
C ASP A 82 -21.61 7.77 9.20
N LEU A 83 -20.65 6.96 8.73
CA LEU A 83 -20.88 5.61 8.28
C LEU A 83 -20.72 4.66 9.48
N PRO A 84 -21.74 3.85 9.78
CA PRO A 84 -21.65 2.79 10.76
C PRO A 84 -20.40 1.91 10.54
N PRO A 85 -19.68 1.52 11.62
CA PRO A 85 -18.43 0.76 11.51
C PRO A 85 -18.55 -0.53 10.68
N ASP A 86 -19.68 -1.21 10.76
CA ASP A 86 -20.03 -2.41 10.00
C ASP A 86 -20.08 -2.17 8.48
N ILE A 87 -20.58 -1.01 8.04
CA ILE A 87 -20.58 -0.63 6.62
C ILE A 87 -19.16 -0.34 6.16
N LEU A 88 -18.35 0.35 6.97
CA LEU A 88 -16.93 0.59 6.67
C LEU A 88 -16.16 -0.73 6.54
N LEU A 89 -16.37 -1.68 7.47
CA LEU A 89 -15.78 -3.02 7.39
C LEU A 89 -16.16 -3.75 6.10
N THR A 90 -17.43 -3.65 5.71
CA THR A 90 -17.95 -4.29 4.49
C THR A 90 -17.34 -3.69 3.23
N LEU A 91 -17.29 -2.35 3.13
CA LEU A 91 -16.67 -1.63 2.01
C LEU A 91 -15.17 -1.90 1.90
N LEU A 92 -14.49 -2.07 3.04
CA LEU A 92 -13.06 -2.40 3.11
C LEU A 92 -12.78 -3.91 2.96
N GLY A 93 -13.80 -4.75 2.75
CA GLY A 93 -13.65 -6.19 2.59
C GLY A 93 -13.15 -6.91 3.85
N LEU A 94 -13.33 -6.33 5.03
CA LEU A 94 -12.88 -6.87 6.31
C LEU A 94 -13.98 -7.74 6.92
N LYS A 95 -13.73 -9.05 6.96
CA LYS A 95 -14.56 -9.96 7.77
C LYS A 95 -13.98 -9.99 9.19
N GLU A 96 -14.79 -9.64 10.19
CA GLU A 96 -14.36 -9.46 11.58
C GLU A 96 -13.50 -10.61 12.15
N LYS A 97 -12.46 -10.22 12.89
CA LYS A 97 -12.28 -10.68 14.27
C LYS A 97 -12.37 -9.44 15.16
N THR A 98 -13.46 -9.32 15.90
CA THR A 98 -13.66 -8.33 16.96
C THR A 98 -12.50 -8.35 17.95
N GLY A 99 -11.58 -7.40 17.81
CA GLY A 99 -10.70 -7.00 18.91
C GLY A 99 -11.37 -5.84 19.61
N HIS A 100 -11.86 -6.06 20.82
CA HIS A 100 -12.34 -5.00 21.71
C HIS A 100 -11.23 -3.95 21.85
N TYR A 101 -11.42 -2.76 21.25
CA TYR A 101 -10.69 -1.57 21.69
C TYR A 101 -11.42 -1.08 22.94
N ASP A 102 -10.85 -1.43 24.09
CA ASP A 102 -11.28 -0.90 25.38
C ASP A 102 -10.86 0.57 25.45
N SER A 103 -11.81 1.47 25.27
CA SER A 103 -11.64 2.92 25.46
C SER A 103 -11.63 3.23 26.96
N SER A 104 -10.65 2.70 27.68
CA SER A 104 -10.46 2.90 29.11
C SER A 104 -9.16 3.69 29.37
N GLY A 105 -9.31 5.00 29.61
CA GLY A 105 -8.33 5.87 30.28
C GLY A 105 -7.33 6.61 29.37
N GLY A 106 -7.09 7.91 29.53
CA GLY A 106 -7.53 8.81 30.60
C GLY A 106 -7.17 10.27 30.31
N ASP A 107 -7.71 11.12 31.18
CA ASP A 107 -7.36 12.54 31.29
C ASP A 107 -5.84 12.72 31.38
N TRP A 108 -5.28 13.47 30.41
CA TRP A 108 -4.00 14.18 30.50
C TRP A 108 -4.11 15.48 29.70
#